data_AF-A0AAU9M429-F1
#
_entry.id   AF-A0AAU9M429-F1
#
_cell.length_a   1.000
_cell.length_b   1.000
_cell.length_c   1.000
_cell.angle_alpha   90.00
_cell.angle_beta   90.00
_cell.angle_gamma   90.00
#
_symmetry.space_group_name_H-M   'P 1'
#
loop_
_entity.id
_entity.type
_entity.pdbx_description
1 polymer ?
#
loop_
_entity_poly.entity_id
_entity_poly.type
_entity_poly.pdbx_seq_one_letter_code
_entity_poly.pdbx_strand_id
1 'polypeptide(L)'
;MRYELKLNPLYRAVIEVNPYAFHEVEKADEERKANPPTSHFGLHGIPILVKDFIATKDKLNTTAKSYTLLKSVDPWDVGVVKKLRESWTIILGKASLNE
;
A
#
# COMPACT_ATOMS: atom_id res chain seq x y z
N MET A 1 -13.60 4.43 3.86
CA MET A 1 -12.80 3.75 4.90
C MET A 1 -13.58 3.29 6.14
N ARG A 2 -14.93 3.13 6.08
CA ARG A 2 -15.71 2.55 7.20
C ARG A 2 -15.60 1.03 7.32
N TYR A 3 -15.04 0.35 6.30
CA TYR A 3 -14.97 -1.12 6.25
C TYR A 3 -13.78 -1.72 7.00
N GLU A 4 -12.67 -0.98 7.14
CA GLU A 4 -11.50 -1.42 7.94
C GLU A 4 -11.89 -1.72 9.38
N LEU A 5 -12.78 -0.92 9.96
CA LEU A 5 -13.21 -1.04 11.35
C LEU A 5 -14.13 -2.24 11.62
N LYS A 6 -14.73 -2.85 10.59
CA LYS A 6 -15.71 -3.93 10.80
C LYS A 6 -15.08 -5.32 10.74
N LEU A 7 -14.14 -5.53 9.82
CA LEU A 7 -13.54 -6.84 9.55
C LEU A 7 -12.11 -6.97 10.09
N ASN A 8 -11.33 -5.88 10.09
CA ASN A 8 -9.94 -5.98 10.53
C ASN A 8 -9.78 -6.34 12.02
N PRO A 9 -10.68 -5.94 12.95
CA PRO A 9 -10.62 -6.43 14.33
C PRO A 9 -10.79 -7.95 14.46
N LEU A 10 -11.49 -8.59 13.52
CA LEU A 10 -11.75 -10.03 13.49
C LEU A 10 -10.58 -10.79 12.86
N TYR A 11 -10.12 -10.35 11.69
CA TYR A 11 -9.11 -11.08 10.90
C TYR A 11 -7.67 -10.61 11.12
N ARG A 12 -7.48 -9.38 11.61
CA ARG A 12 -6.18 -8.73 11.80
C ARG A 12 -5.28 -8.82 10.56
N ALA A 13 -5.91 -8.71 9.39
CA ALA A 13 -5.26 -8.90 8.11
C ALA A 13 -4.38 -7.71 7.73
N VAL A 14 -4.76 -6.50 8.15
CA VAL A 14 -4.01 -5.24 7.93
C VAL A 14 -3.39 -4.82 9.26
N ILE A 15 -2.06 -4.67 9.27
CA ILE A 15 -1.32 -4.32 10.49
C ILE A 15 -0.96 -2.84 10.56
N GLU A 16 -0.81 -2.19 9.41
CA GLU A 16 -0.51 -0.76 9.31
C GLU A 16 -1.13 -0.20 8.04
N VAL A 17 -1.61 1.03 8.12
CA VAL A 17 -2.25 1.74 7.02
C VAL A 17 -1.35 2.88 6.59
N ASN A 18 -1.16 3.05 5.28
CA ASN A 18 -0.40 4.14 4.70
C ASN A 18 -1.12 5.48 4.97
N PRO A 19 -0.51 6.41 5.73
CA PRO A 19 -1.12 7.71 6.00
C PRO A 19 -1.29 8.57 4.75
N TYR A 20 -0.54 8.27 3.68
CA TYR A 20 -0.58 9.01 2.41
C TYR A 20 -1.48 8.37 1.35
N ALA A 21 -2.08 7.20 1.61
CA ALA A 21 -2.88 6.49 0.62
C ALA A 21 -4.05 7.32 0.08
N PHE A 22 -4.69 8.14 0.91
CA PHE A 22 -5.78 9.02 0.45
C PHE A 22 -5.33 10.03 -0.60
N HIS A 23 -4.16 10.64 -0.40
CA HIS A 23 -3.61 11.60 -1.36
C HIS A 23 -3.26 10.91 -2.69
N GLU A 24 -2.80 9.65 -2.64
CA GLU A 24 -2.59 8.84 -3.84
C GLU A 24 -3.90 8.52 -4.57
N VAL A 25 -4.99 8.22 -3.84
CA VAL A 25 -6.32 7.99 -4.41
C VAL A 25 -6.88 9.24 -5.08
N GLU A 26 -6.86 10.38 -4.41
CA GLU A 26 -7.38 11.64 -4.96
C GLU A 26 -6.66 12.01 -6.25
N LYS A 27 -5.32 11.92 -6.26
CA LYS A 27 -4.51 12.17 -7.44
C LYS A 27 -4.85 11.20 -8.58
N ALA A 28 -5.02 9.91 -8.30
CA ALA A 28 -5.39 8.93 -9.31
C ALA A 28 -6.78 9.20 -9.90
N ASP A 29 -7.74 9.65 -9.09
CA ASP A 29 -9.07 10.02 -9.57
C ASP A 29 -9.06 11.29 -10.42
N GLU A 30 -8.25 12.29 -10.08
CA GLU A 30 -8.04 13.49 -10.90
C GLU A 30 -7.45 13.14 -12.27
N GLU A 31 -6.41 12.31 -12.30
CA GLU A 31 -5.76 11.89 -13.55
C GLU A 31 -6.68 11.07 -14.44
N ARG A 32 -7.53 10.23 -13.85
CA ARG A 32 -8.54 9.44 -14.58
C ARG A 32 -9.66 10.33 -15.15
N LYS A 33 -9.99 11.44 -14.49
CA LYS A 33 -10.94 12.43 -15.03
C LYS A 33 -10.32 13.26 -16.15
N ALA A 34 -9.04 13.61 -16.01
CA ALA A 34 -8.32 14.42 -16.99
C ALA A 34 -7.98 13.63 -18.27
N ASN A 35 -7.78 12.31 -18.18
CA ASN A 35 -7.36 11.47 -19.30
C ASN A 35 -8.32 10.30 -19.51
N PRO A 36 -8.87 10.08 -20.71
CA PRO A 36 -9.68 8.91 -20.99
C PRO A 36 -8.85 7.62 -20.80
N PRO A 37 -9.44 6.54 -20.24
CA PRO A 37 -8.73 5.29 -20.01
C PRO A 37 -8.21 4.72 -21.33
N THR A 38 -6.89 4.61 -21.46
CA THR A 38 -6.24 3.88 -22.55
C THR A 38 -5.81 2.49 -22.08
N SER A 39 -5.39 1.61 -22.99
CA SER A 39 -4.87 0.27 -22.66
C SER A 39 -3.66 0.28 -21.71
N HIS A 40 -3.03 1.45 -21.48
CA HIS A 40 -1.92 1.63 -20.54
C HIS A 40 -2.35 1.83 -19.07
N PHE A 41 -3.65 1.88 -18.76
CA PHE A 41 -4.20 2.06 -17.40
C PHE A 41 -4.20 0.79 -16.52
N GLY A 42 -3.40 -0.23 -16.87
CA GLY A 42 -3.54 -1.61 -16.37
C GLY A 42 -3.80 -1.78 -14.86
N LEU A 43 -3.11 -1.03 -14.00
CA LEU A 43 -3.34 -1.03 -12.53
C LEU A 43 -3.49 0.38 -11.95
N HIS A 44 -3.81 1.37 -12.79
CA HIS A 44 -3.89 2.77 -12.37
C HIS A 44 -5.03 2.97 -11.38
N GLY A 45 -4.71 3.47 -10.19
CA GLY A 45 -5.64 3.71 -9.11
C GLY A 45 -6.18 2.46 -8.42
N ILE A 46 -5.63 1.26 -8.70
CA ILE A 46 -6.04 0.04 -8.01
C ILE A 46 -5.43 0.02 -6.60
N PRO A 47 -6.23 -0.08 -5.54
CA PRO A 47 -5.71 -0.18 -4.18
C PRO A 47 -5.22 -1.60 -3.87
N ILE A 48 -4.02 -1.72 -3.31
CA ILE A 48 -3.41 -2.99 -2.89
C ILE A 48 -2.88 -2.91 -1.47
N LEU A 49 -2.72 -4.08 -0.85
CA LEU A 49 -1.93 -4.27 0.36
C LEU A 49 -0.64 -5.00 0.01
N VAL A 50 0.45 -4.66 0.68
CA VAL A 50 1.73 -5.37 0.55
C VAL A 50 2.05 -6.10 1.84
N LYS A 51 2.64 -7.30 1.75
CA LYS A 51 3.01 -8.09 2.94
C LYS A 51 4.09 -7.34 3.75
N ASP A 52 4.07 -7.44 5.08
CA ASP A 52 5.05 -6.80 6.00
C ASP A 52 6.48 -7.38 5.97
N PHE A 53 6.84 -8.02 4.86
CA PHE A 53 8.19 -8.37 4.48
C PHE A 53 8.71 -7.48 3.32
N ILE A 54 7.81 -6.76 2.64
CA ILE A 54 8.09 -5.97 1.45
C ILE A 54 8.34 -4.52 1.87
N ALA A 55 9.57 -4.05 1.72
CA ALA A 55 9.96 -2.68 2.06
C ALA A 55 9.36 -1.63 1.11
N THR A 56 8.90 -0.52 1.70
CA THR A 56 8.17 0.58 1.03
C THR A 56 8.59 1.91 1.63
N LYS A 57 8.70 2.97 0.83
CA LYS A 57 9.06 4.32 1.32
C LYS A 57 7.92 5.10 1.99
N ASP A 58 6.79 4.46 2.24
CA ASP A 58 5.52 5.07 2.71
C ASP A 58 5.49 5.47 4.19
N LYS A 59 6.66 5.53 4.84
CA LYS A 59 6.78 5.66 6.31
C LYS A 59 6.04 4.56 7.07
N LEU A 60 5.98 3.38 6.47
CA LEU A 60 5.44 2.16 7.05
C LEU A 60 6.57 1.31 7.61
N ASN A 61 6.26 0.54 8.63
CA ASN A 61 7.16 -0.44 9.18
C ASN A 61 7.35 -1.62 8.20
N THR A 62 8.52 -2.23 8.26
CA THR A 62 8.77 -3.55 7.70
C THR A 62 9.32 -4.42 8.83
N THR A 63 8.42 -5.09 9.55
CA THR A 63 8.80 -5.82 10.77
C THR A 63 9.14 -7.28 10.52
N ALA A 64 8.69 -7.86 9.40
CA ALA A 64 8.78 -9.29 9.15
C ALA A 64 8.29 -10.13 10.36
N LYS A 65 7.32 -9.60 11.12
CA LYS A 65 6.79 -10.15 12.40
C LYS A 65 7.85 -10.35 13.49
N SER A 66 9.03 -9.76 13.34
CA SER A 66 10.07 -9.76 14.36
C SER A 66 9.97 -8.52 15.24
N TYR A 67 9.94 -8.72 16.56
CA TYR A 67 9.94 -7.62 17.52
C TYR A 67 11.20 -6.74 17.41
N THR A 68 12.32 -7.33 16.99
CA THR A 68 13.59 -6.63 16.78
C THR A 68 13.52 -5.59 15.66
N LEU A 69 12.63 -5.79 14.69
CA LEU A 69 12.44 -4.90 13.54
C LEU A 69 11.27 -3.92 13.73
N LEU A 70 10.69 -3.85 14.93
CA LEU A 70 9.67 -2.85 15.22
C LEU A 70 10.29 -1.44 15.07
N LYS A 71 9.59 -0.52 14.40
CA LYS A 71 10.09 0.82 14.02
C LYS A 71 11.15 0.83 12.92
N SER A 72 11.38 -0.29 12.24
CA SER A 72 12.18 -0.35 11.01
C SER A 72 11.39 0.27 9.86
N VAL A 73 11.72 1.51 9.50
CA VAL A 73 11.11 2.23 8.37
C VAL A 73 12.13 2.32 7.24
N ASP A 74 11.76 1.82 6.07
CA ASP A 74 12.66 1.78 4.92
C ASP A 74 12.72 3.13 4.18
N PRO A 75 13.91 3.62 3.80
CA PRO A 75 14.03 4.87 3.04
C PRO A 75 13.69 4.71 1.55
N TRP A 76 13.50 3.48 1.06
CA TRP A 76 13.33 3.20 -0.37
C TRP A 76 12.31 2.09 -0.64
N ASP A 77 11.75 2.13 -1.84
CA ASP A 77 10.92 1.05 -2.38
C ASP A 77 11.79 -0.11 -2.87
N VAL A 78 11.35 -1.36 -2.63
CA VAL A 78 11.97 -2.52 -3.30
C VAL A 78 11.54 -2.63 -4.76
N GLY A 79 12.23 -3.44 -5.55
CA GLY A 79 12.00 -3.56 -7.00
C GLY A 79 10.55 -3.84 -7.41
N VAL A 80 9.83 -4.70 -6.68
CA VAL A 80 8.41 -4.97 -6.98
C VAL A 80 7.51 -3.76 -6.68
N VAL A 81 7.78 -3.04 -5.59
CA VAL A 81 7.04 -1.83 -5.22
C VAL A 81 7.26 -0.72 -6.26
N LYS A 82 8.50 -0.57 -6.74
CA LYS A 82 8.81 0.37 -7.83
C LYS A 82 7.97 0.09 -9.08
N LYS A 83 7.91 -1.16 -9.53
CA LYS A 83 7.10 -1.57 -10.69
C LYS A 83 5.60 -1.32 -10.48
N LEU A 84 5.08 -1.59 -9.28
CA LEU A 84 3.67 -1.33 -8.95
C LEU A 84 3.36 0.17 -8.96
N ARG A 85 4.29 1.01 -8.50
CA ARG A 85 4.16 2.47 -8.58
C ARG A 85 4.26 3.00 -10.00
N GLU A 86 5.11 2.42 -10.84
CA GLU A 86 5.16 2.73 -12.28
C GLU A 86 3.83 2.41 -12.98
N SER A 87 3.11 1.38 -12.52
CA SER A 87 1.74 1.08 -12.95
C SER A 87 0.66 1.89 -12.24
N TRP A 88 1.03 2.90 -11.44
CA TRP A 88 0.12 3.80 -10.72
C TRP A 88 -0.83 3.09 -9.75
N THR A 89 -0.37 1.99 -9.17
CA THR A 89 -1.10 1.27 -8.13
C THR A 89 -0.96 2.00 -6.80
N ILE A 90 -2.02 1.96 -5.99
CA ILE A 90 -2.10 2.64 -4.69
C ILE A 90 -1.79 1.64 -3.58
N ILE A 91 -0.82 1.94 -2.73
CA ILE A 91 -0.45 1.06 -1.61
C ILE A 91 -1.19 1.53 -0.37
N LEU A 92 -2.22 0.78 0.03
CA LEU A 92 -3.04 1.07 1.21
C LEU A 92 -2.31 0.84 2.53
N GLY A 93 -1.34 -0.06 2.57
CA GLY A 93 -0.68 -0.42 3.82
C GLY A 93 -0.07 -1.82 3.81
N LYS A 94 0.23 -2.29 5.02
CA LYS A 94 0.93 -3.54 5.30
C LYS A 94 -0.05 -4.62 5.74
N ALA A 95 0.02 -5.76 5.08
CA ALA A 95 -0.70 -6.98 5.46
C ALA A 95 0.11 -7.81 6.47
N SER A 96 -0.62 -8.49 7.35
CA SER A 96 -0.05 -9.45 8.31
C SER A 96 0.70 -10.58 7.62
N LEU A 97 1.56 -11.26 8.39
CA LEU A 97 2.30 -12.43 7.92
C LEU A 97 2.26 -13.58 8.95
N ASN A 98 2.60 -14.76 8.47
CA ASN A 98 3.02 -15.86 9.33
C ASN A 98 4.55 -15.81 9.48
N GLU A 99 5.05 -16.19 10.65
CA GLU A 99 6.47 -16.51 10.82
C GLU A 99 6.82 -17.82 10.10
#